data_AF-K7EHM1-F1
#
_entry.id   AF-K7EHM1-F1
#
_cell.length_a   1.000
_cell.length_b   1.000
_cell.length_c   1.000
_cell.angle_alpha   90.00
_cell.angle_beta   90.00
_cell.angle_gamma   90.00
#
_symmetry.space_group_name_H-M   'P 1'
#
loop_
_entity.id
_entity.type
_entity.pdbx_description
1 polymer ?
#
loop_
_entity_poly.entity_id
_entity_poly.type
_entity_poly.pdbx_seq_one_letter_code
_entity_poly.pdbx_strand_id
1 'polypeptide(L)'
;MSTSNYSFKNRCVSILCCKFCKQVLSSRGMKAVLLADTEIDLYSTDIPPTNAVDFIGACYFTEICKCKLKDVACLKCGNIVGYHVIVPCKPCLLSCNNGHFWMFHSQAVFGINRLDSTGVNLLLWGNLPEAEEGTDEDSFNISEEECIR
;
A
#
# COMPACT_ATOMS: atom_id res chain seq x y z
N MET A 1 19.39 15.32 16.35
CA MET A 1 19.01 13.90 16.54
C MET A 1 18.96 13.28 15.16
N SER A 2 19.89 12.37 14.86
CA SER A 2 20.02 11.73 13.56
C SER A 2 18.77 10.91 13.25
N THR A 3 17.99 11.37 12.28
CA THR A 3 16.95 10.55 11.65
C THR A 3 17.68 9.37 11.02
N SER A 4 17.54 8.20 11.63
CA SER A 4 17.95 6.95 11.00
C SER A 4 17.14 6.84 9.71
N ASN A 5 17.79 7.06 8.56
CA ASN A 5 17.19 6.85 7.25
C ASN A 5 16.95 5.35 7.10
N TYR A 6 15.79 4.87 7.56
CA TYR A 6 15.37 3.50 7.33
C TYR A 6 15.17 3.33 5.82
N SER A 7 16.13 2.65 5.20
CA SER A 7 16.12 2.39 3.77
C SER A 7 15.35 1.11 3.50
N PHE A 8 14.21 1.22 2.84
CA PHE A 8 13.44 0.07 2.36
C PHE A 8 13.99 -0.51 1.05
N LYS A 9 15.13 0.00 0.56
CA LYS A 9 15.75 -0.40 -0.72
C LYS A 9 16.10 -1.89 -0.79
N ASN A 10 16.42 -2.53 0.32
CA ASN A 10 16.78 -3.95 0.37
C ASN A 10 15.56 -4.88 0.52
N ARG A 11 14.33 -4.34 0.52
CA ARG A 11 13.11 -5.15 0.57
C ARG A 11 12.84 -5.77 -0.80
N CYS A 12 12.40 -7.03 -0.80
CA CYS A 12 12.01 -7.70 -2.03
C CYS A 12 10.72 -7.10 -2.59
N VAL A 13 10.65 -6.97 -3.91
CA VAL A 13 9.44 -6.59 -4.63
C VAL A 13 8.61 -7.84 -4.89
N SER A 14 7.32 -7.79 -4.60
CA SER A 14 6.38 -8.91 -4.80
C SER A 14 5.27 -8.56 -5.78
N ILE A 15 4.82 -9.55 -6.55
CA ILE A 15 3.50 -9.52 -7.21
C ILE A 15 2.47 -9.89 -6.15
N LEU A 16 1.48 -9.02 -5.94
CA LEU A 16 0.37 -9.26 -5.04
C LEU A 16 -0.82 -9.80 -5.82
N CYS A 17 -1.37 -10.91 -5.35
CA CYS A 17 -2.52 -11.56 -5.96
C CYS A 17 -3.65 -11.74 -4.94
N CYS A 18 -4.89 -11.55 -5.38
CA CYS A 18 -6.07 -11.86 -4.60
C CYS A 18 -6.11 -13.37 -4.26
N LYS A 19 -6.22 -13.74 -2.99
CA LYS A 19 -6.29 -15.16 -2.58
C LYS A 19 -7.52 -15.87 -3.13
N PHE A 20 -8.61 -15.13 -3.30
CA PHE A 20 -9.92 -15.66 -3.70
C PHE A 20 -10.01 -15.97 -5.21
N CYS A 21 -9.59 -15.05 -6.08
CA CYS A 21 -9.78 -15.17 -7.53
C CYS A 21 -8.48 -15.16 -8.35
N LYS A 22 -7.33 -15.06 -7.68
CA LYS A 22 -5.98 -15.03 -8.26
C LYS A 22 -5.69 -13.83 -9.18
N GLN A 23 -6.57 -12.83 -9.22
CA GLN A 23 -6.30 -11.56 -9.92
C GLN A 23 -5.02 -10.92 -9.37
N VAL A 24 -4.16 -10.45 -10.27
CA VAL A 24 -3.02 -9.59 -9.90
C VAL A 24 -3.57 -8.24 -9.46
N LEU A 25 -3.23 -7.83 -8.24
CA LEU A 25 -3.65 -6.56 -7.65
C LEU A 25 -2.57 -5.49 -7.79
N SER A 26 -1.30 -5.88 -7.66
CA SER A 26 -0.16 -4.99 -7.87
C SER A 26 1.08 -5.82 -8.25
N SER A 27 1.95 -5.28 -9.10
CA SER A 27 3.26 -5.86 -9.41
C SER A 27 4.40 -5.26 -8.55
N ARG A 28 4.07 -4.32 -7.67
CA ARG A 28 4.99 -3.54 -6.83
C ARG A 28 4.62 -3.64 -5.35
N GLY A 29 4.40 -4.87 -4.89
CA GLY A 29 4.13 -5.17 -3.49
C GLY A 29 5.39 -5.16 -2.63
N MET A 30 5.25 -4.72 -1.38
CA MET A 30 6.24 -4.83 -0.33
C MET A 30 5.60 -5.53 0.88
N LYS A 31 6.25 -6.55 1.45
CA LYS A 31 5.80 -7.10 2.74
C LYS A 31 6.02 -6.06 3.84
N ALA A 32 5.01 -5.84 4.67
CA ALA A 32 5.00 -4.85 5.76
C ALA A 32 4.36 -5.45 7.02
N VAL A 33 4.40 -4.70 8.11
CA VAL A 33 3.68 -4.99 9.36
C VAL A 33 2.95 -3.72 9.79
N LEU A 34 1.85 -3.86 10.55
CA LEU A 34 1.21 -2.68 11.13
C LEU A 34 2.15 -2.02 12.15
N LEU A 35 2.27 -0.69 12.08
CA LEU A 35 3.08 0.07 13.05
C LEU A 35 2.49 0.02 14.45
N ALA A 36 1.17 -0.09 14.55
CA ALA A 36 0.44 -0.21 15.81
C ALA A 36 0.45 -1.64 16.37
N ASP A 37 0.68 -2.65 15.52
CA ASP A 37 0.66 -4.06 15.90
C ASP A 37 1.55 -4.88 14.94
N THR A 38 2.77 -5.17 15.35
CA THR A 38 3.74 -5.85 14.49
C THR A 38 3.46 -7.34 14.29
N GLU A 39 2.47 -7.92 14.99
CA GLU A 39 2.03 -9.29 14.77
C GLU A 39 1.15 -9.42 13.52
N ILE A 40 0.58 -8.30 13.06
CA ILE A 40 -0.25 -8.24 11.87
C ILE A 40 0.62 -8.01 10.64
N ASP A 41 0.88 -9.11 9.92
CA ASP A 41 1.50 -9.09 8.60
C ASP A 41 0.57 -8.41 7.58
N LEU A 42 1.12 -7.51 6.77
CA LEU A 42 0.46 -6.86 5.64
C LEU A 42 1.34 -6.88 4.39
N TYR A 43 0.75 -6.47 3.29
CA TYR A 43 1.49 -5.99 2.13
C TYR A 43 1.12 -4.53 1.85
N SER A 44 2.01 -3.80 1.17
CA SER A 44 1.72 -2.46 0.71
C SER A 44 2.27 -2.20 -0.69
N THR A 45 1.77 -1.18 -1.38
CA THR A 45 2.25 -0.77 -2.70
C THR A 45 2.34 0.75 -2.81
N ASP A 46 3.29 1.23 -3.60
CA ASP A 46 3.54 2.65 -3.89
C ASP A 46 2.59 3.22 -4.94
N ILE A 47 1.95 2.38 -5.76
CA ILE A 47 1.08 2.81 -6.86
C ILE A 47 -0.39 2.51 -6.54
N PRO A 48 -1.32 3.45 -6.83
CA PRO A 48 -2.76 3.18 -6.82
C PRO A 48 -3.12 1.96 -7.71
N PRO A 49 -3.78 0.91 -7.18
CA PRO A 49 -4.16 -0.27 -7.96
C PRO A 49 -5.47 -0.04 -8.72
N THR A 50 -5.55 1.04 -9.51
CA THR A 50 -6.78 1.60 -10.12
C THR A 50 -7.58 0.59 -10.94
N ASN A 51 -6.91 -0.32 -11.64
CA ASN A 51 -7.57 -1.32 -12.50
C ASN A 51 -7.83 -2.67 -11.81
N ALA A 52 -7.51 -2.82 -10.52
CA ALA A 52 -7.61 -4.11 -9.83
C ALA A 52 -8.44 -4.09 -8.54
N VAL A 53 -8.56 -2.93 -7.90
CA VAL A 53 -9.39 -2.73 -6.71
C VAL A 53 -10.17 -1.43 -6.81
N ASP A 54 -11.25 -1.34 -6.05
CA ASP A 54 -12.01 -0.10 -5.87
C ASP A 54 -12.46 0.06 -4.41
N PHE A 55 -12.77 1.29 -4.03
CA PHE A 55 -13.23 1.65 -2.71
C PHE A 55 -14.61 1.08 -2.42
N ILE A 56 -14.80 0.61 -1.19
CA ILE A 56 -16.11 0.20 -0.72
C ILE A 56 -16.44 0.86 0.63
N GLY A 57 -17.74 1.00 0.89
CA GLY A 57 -18.22 1.50 2.18
C GLY A 57 -17.86 2.96 2.48
N ALA A 58 -18.07 3.33 3.73
CA ALA A 58 -17.73 4.65 4.26
C ALA A 58 -16.29 4.68 4.79
N CYS A 59 -15.71 5.88 4.83
CA CYS A 59 -14.45 6.08 5.53
C CYS A 59 -14.64 5.86 7.05
N TYR A 60 -13.62 5.33 7.71
CA TYR A 60 -13.62 5.12 9.15
C TYR A 60 -12.26 5.52 9.75
N PHE A 61 -12.22 5.71 11.06
CA PHE A 61 -11.00 6.06 11.78
C PHE A 61 -10.49 4.87 12.58
N THR A 62 -9.19 4.61 12.53
CA THR A 62 -8.56 3.61 13.41
C THR A 62 -8.63 4.07 14.85
N GLU A 63 -8.88 3.16 15.80
CA GLU A 63 -8.94 3.51 17.21
C GLU A 63 -7.58 3.96 17.77
N ILE A 64 -6.49 3.32 17.32
CA ILE A 64 -5.13 3.48 17.87
C ILE A 64 -4.47 4.78 17.37
N CYS A 65 -4.32 4.95 16.05
CA CYS A 65 -3.58 6.08 15.49
C CYS A 65 -4.47 7.17 14.87
N LYS A 66 -5.81 7.03 14.93
CA LYS A 66 -6.78 7.96 14.33
C LYS A 66 -6.54 8.27 12.84
N CYS A 67 -5.86 7.39 12.09
CA CYS A 67 -5.79 7.50 10.65
C CYS A 67 -7.20 7.28 10.04
N LYS A 68 -7.55 8.06 9.03
CA LYS A 68 -8.77 7.86 8.24
C LYS A 68 -8.49 6.86 7.13
N LEU A 69 -9.23 5.76 7.13
CA LEU A 69 -9.09 4.66 6.18
C LEU A 69 -10.36 4.49 5.35
N LYS A 70 -10.23 3.82 4.21
CA LYS A 70 -11.35 3.31 3.42
C LYS A 70 -11.00 1.93 2.88
N ASP A 71 -11.92 0.98 3.03
CA ASP A 71 -11.72 -0.39 2.55
C ASP A 71 -11.67 -0.44 1.02
N VAL A 72 -10.93 -1.41 0.49
CA VAL A 72 -10.85 -1.70 -0.93
C VAL A 72 -11.17 -3.16 -1.23
N ALA A 73 -11.95 -3.37 -2.27
CA ALA A 73 -12.37 -4.69 -2.74
C ALA A 73 -11.76 -5.01 -4.10
N CYS A 74 -11.46 -6.28 -4.34
CA CYS A 74 -10.99 -6.74 -5.64
C CYS A 74 -12.10 -6.60 -6.69
N LEU A 75 -11.82 -5.86 -7.78
CA LEU A 75 -12.79 -5.62 -8.86
C LEU A 75 -13.29 -6.90 -9.55
N LYS A 76 -12.48 -7.98 -9.53
CA LYS A 76 -12.87 -9.25 -10.15
C LYS A 76 -13.84 -10.09 -9.32
N CYS A 77 -13.74 -10.07 -7.99
CA CYS A 77 -14.52 -10.98 -7.13
C CYS A 77 -15.26 -10.32 -5.97
N GLY A 78 -15.14 -9.01 -5.78
CA GLY A 78 -15.85 -8.25 -4.76
C GLY A 78 -15.36 -8.47 -3.31
N ASN A 79 -14.40 -9.37 -3.08
CA ASN A 79 -13.87 -9.58 -1.72
C ASN A 79 -13.00 -8.40 -1.28
N ILE A 80 -13.15 -8.00 -0.01
CA ILE A 80 -12.27 -7.04 0.64
C ILE A 80 -10.85 -7.62 0.68
N VAL A 81 -9.89 -6.84 0.18
CA VAL A 81 -8.48 -7.24 0.09
C VAL A 81 -7.55 -6.36 0.90
N GLY A 82 -8.01 -5.20 1.36
CA GLY A 82 -7.18 -4.23 2.03
C GLY A 82 -7.90 -2.93 2.29
N TYR A 83 -7.11 -1.87 2.49
CA TYR A 83 -7.60 -0.51 2.70
C TYR A 83 -6.61 0.52 2.15
N HIS A 84 -7.11 1.71 1.89
CA HIS A 84 -6.30 2.90 1.60
C HIS A 84 -6.34 3.84 2.80
N VAL A 85 -5.18 4.41 3.14
CA VAL A 85 -5.05 5.46 4.13
C VAL A 85 -5.39 6.80 3.46
N ILE A 86 -6.60 7.29 3.67
CA ILE A 86 -7.09 8.57 3.12
C ILE A 86 -6.39 9.74 3.80
N VAL A 87 -6.31 9.71 5.13
CA VAL A 87 -5.66 10.76 5.93
C VAL A 87 -4.77 10.09 6.97
N PRO A 88 -3.43 10.13 6.80
CA PRO A 88 -2.52 9.64 7.81
C PRO A 88 -2.43 10.64 8.98
N CYS A 89 -2.27 10.13 10.20
CA CYS A 89 -2.00 10.99 11.35
C CYS A 89 -0.53 11.39 11.42
N LYS A 90 -0.23 12.50 12.08
CA LYS A 90 1.15 13.00 12.27
C LYS A 90 2.08 11.97 12.92
N PRO A 91 1.70 11.22 13.97
CA PRO A 91 2.54 10.16 14.52
C PRO A 91 2.93 9.08 13.51
N CYS A 92 2.01 8.61 12.66
CA CYS A 92 2.31 7.62 11.63
C CYS A 92 3.26 8.17 10.56
N LEU A 93 3.08 9.44 10.16
CA LEU A 93 3.97 10.11 9.19
C LEU A 93 5.40 10.28 9.72
N LEU A 94 5.55 10.55 11.03
CA LEU A 94 6.85 10.74 11.67
C LEU A 94 7.51 9.42 12.13
N SER A 95 6.77 8.31 12.07
CA SER A 95 7.27 6.98 12.41
C SER A 95 8.04 6.36 11.23
N CYS A 96 8.70 5.22 11.47
CA CYS A 96 9.36 4.45 10.42
C CYS A 96 8.31 3.80 9.49
N ASN A 97 7.96 4.47 8.40
CA ASN A 97 7.05 3.98 7.36
C ASN A 97 7.75 3.96 5.99
N ASN A 98 7.22 3.18 5.05
CA ASN A 98 7.73 3.10 3.68
C ASN A 98 7.05 4.07 2.70
N GLY A 99 6.22 5.00 3.20
CA GLY A 99 5.49 5.98 2.39
C GLY A 99 4.29 5.41 1.62
N HIS A 100 3.97 4.12 1.76
CA HIS A 100 2.87 3.51 1.03
C HIS A 100 1.54 3.75 1.76
N PHE A 101 0.53 4.21 1.02
CA PHE A 101 -0.83 4.43 1.56
C PHE A 101 -1.83 3.34 1.18
N TRP A 102 -1.42 2.39 0.33
CA TRP A 102 -2.24 1.25 -0.08
C TRP A 102 -1.77 0.01 0.64
N MET A 103 -2.64 -0.54 1.48
CA MET A 103 -2.35 -1.70 2.33
C MET A 103 -3.26 -2.87 1.96
N PHE A 104 -2.71 -4.07 2.00
CA PHE A 104 -3.43 -5.31 1.71
C PHE A 104 -3.31 -6.28 2.87
N HIS A 105 -4.43 -6.89 3.26
CA HIS A 105 -4.46 -7.87 4.33
C HIS A 105 -3.81 -9.18 3.89
N SER A 106 -2.82 -9.66 4.64
CA SER A 106 -2.14 -10.92 4.33
C SER A 106 -3.07 -12.13 4.33
N GLN A 107 -4.24 -12.06 4.96
CA GLN A 107 -5.27 -13.11 4.89
C GLN A 107 -6.05 -13.11 3.57
N ALA A 108 -6.09 -11.99 2.85
CA ALA A 108 -6.86 -11.79 1.62
C ALA A 108 -5.99 -11.76 0.35
N VAL A 109 -4.69 -11.52 0.50
CA VAL A 109 -3.72 -11.53 -0.61
C VAL A 109 -2.55 -12.47 -0.34
N PHE A 110 -1.85 -12.86 -1.39
CA PHE A 110 -0.55 -13.54 -1.30
C PHE A 110 0.46 -12.84 -2.19
N GLY A 111 1.72 -12.80 -1.74
CA GLY A 111 2.84 -12.22 -2.48
C GLY A 111 3.71 -13.29 -3.12
N ILE A 112 4.14 -13.05 -4.36
CA ILE A 112 5.18 -13.82 -5.04
C ILE A 112 6.37 -12.90 -5.29
N ASN A 113 7.55 -13.20 -4.73
CA ASN A 113 8.73 -12.38 -4.96
C ASN A 113 9.10 -12.37 -6.46
N ARG A 114 9.40 -11.17 -6.96
CA ARG A 114 9.87 -10.97 -8.34
C ARG A 114 11.34 -11.30 -8.44
N LEU A 115 11.75 -11.82 -9.58
CA LEU A 115 13.15 -11.92 -9.97
C LEU A 115 13.58 -10.62 -10.66
N ASP A 116 14.88 -10.31 -10.56
CA ASP A 116 15.48 -9.23 -11.34
C ASP A 116 15.62 -9.62 -12.82
N SER A 117 16.17 -8.73 -13.64
CA SER A 117 16.36 -8.97 -15.08
C SER A 117 17.29 -10.13 -15.41
N THR A 118 18.10 -10.59 -14.45
CA THR A 118 18.96 -11.77 -14.62
C THR A 118 18.18 -13.07 -14.48
N GLY A 119 17.01 -13.04 -13.82
CA GLY A 119 16.22 -14.22 -13.49
C GLY A 119 16.82 -15.08 -12.38
N VAL A 120 17.91 -14.65 -11.74
CA VAL A 120 18.61 -15.42 -10.70
C VAL A 120 18.34 -14.86 -9.31
N ASN A 121 18.39 -13.54 -9.14
CA ASN A 121 18.21 -12.89 -7.85
C ASN A 121 16.80 -12.33 -7.68
N LEU A 122 16.41 -12.12 -6.43
CA LEU A 122 15.18 -11.39 -6.12
C LEU A 122 15.33 -9.91 -6.44
N LEU A 123 14.31 -9.34 -7.08
CA LEU A 123 14.23 -7.91 -7.36
C LEU A 123 14.07 -7.15 -6.05
N LEU A 124 14.99 -6.23 -5.79
CA LEU A 124 14.98 -5.35 -4.63
C LEU A 124 14.35 -4.01 -4.97
N TRP A 125 13.71 -3.39 -3.98
CA TRP A 125 13.05 -2.10 -4.10
C TRP A 125 13.99 -0.98 -4.57
N GLY A 126 15.25 -0.99 -4.14
CA GLY A 126 16.26 0.00 -4.55
C GLY A 126 16.65 -0.10 -6.02
N ASN A 127 16.31 -1.21 -6.68
CA ASN A 127 16.60 -1.47 -8.10
C ASN A 127 15.31 -1.46 -8.95
N LEU A 128 14.16 -1.14 -8.34
CA LEU A 128 12.89 -1.11 -9.04
C LEU A 128 12.80 0.23 -9.81
N PRO A 129 12.45 0.23 -11.11
CA PRO A 129 12.23 1.46 -11.86
C PRO A 129 11.19 2.34 -11.16
N GLU A 130 11.28 3.66 -11.38
CA GLU A 130 10.22 4.57 -10.95
C GLU A 130 8.88 4.15 -11.55
N ALA A 131 7.79 4.43 -10.82
CA ALA A 131 6.46 4.24 -11.35
C ALA A 131 6.30 5.14 -12.57
N GLU A 132 5.92 4.58 -13.72
CA GLU A 132 5.47 5.40 -14.84
C GLU A 132 4.22 6.16 -14.36
N GLU A 133 4.27 7.49 -14.36
CA GLU A 133 3.09 8.32 -14.10
C GLU A 133 2.07 8.01 -15.20
N GLY A 134 1.08 7.18 -14.88
CA GLY A 134 -0.09 7.02 -15.72
C GLY A 134 -0.73 8.39 -15.87
N THR A 135 -0.87 8.86 -17.12
CA THR A 135 -1.55 10.10 -17.47
C THR A 135 -3.05 9.97 -17.23
N ASP A 136 -3.46 9.86 -15.97
CA ASP A 136 -4.87 9.87 -15.57
C ASP A 136 -5.11 11.17 -14.80
N GLU A 137 -5.45 12.23 -15.54
CA GLU A 137 -5.94 13.49 -15.01
C GLU A 137 -7.32 13.29 -14.35
N ASP A 138 -7.37 12.68 -13.16
CA ASP A 138 -8.51 12.83 -12.28
C ASP A 138 -8.17 13.87 -11.20
N SER A 139 -8.38 15.12 -11.60
CA SER A 139 -8.37 16.30 -10.76
C SER A 139 -9.46 16.20 -9.68
N PHE A 140 -9.17 15.49 -8.59
CA PHE A 140 -9.93 15.64 -7.35
C PHE A 140 -9.51 16.98 -6.72
N ASN A 141 -10.23 18.04 -7.08
CA ASN A 141 -10.30 19.28 -6.31
C ASN A 141 -10.80 18.96 -4.89
N ILE A 142 -9.89 18.59 -4.00
CA ILE A 142 -10.10 18.74 -2.56
C ILE A 142 -9.73 20.19 -2.29
N SER A 143 -10.76 21.03 -2.26
CA SER A 143 -10.67 22.41 -1.79
C SER A 143 -9.85 22.47 -0.49
N GLU A 144 -8.81 23.31 -0.51
CA GLU A 144 -7.85 23.58 0.57
C GLU A 144 -8.48 24.32 1.77
N GLU A 145 -9.68 23.94 2.22
CA GLU A 145 -10.39 24.63 3.30
C GLU A 145 -10.96 23.62 4.31
N GLU A 146 -10.09 22.88 5.00
CA GLU A 146 -10.30 22.54 6.43
C GLU A 146 -9.02 21.98 7.07
N CYS A 147 -7.93 22.74 6.97
CA CYS A 147 -6.77 22.58 7.86
C CYS A 147 -6.68 23.83 8.72
N ILE A 148 -7.48 23.86 9.81
CA ILE A 148 -7.26 24.51 11.11
C ILE A 148 -8.58 24.36 11.88
N ARG A 149 -8.64 23.39 12.80
CA ARG A 149 -9.20 23.51 14.15
C ARG A 149 -9.03 22.22 14.94
#